data_AF-A0A7C7UX32-F1
#
_entry.id   AF-A0A7C7UX32-F1
#
_cell.length_a   1.000
_cell.length_b   1.000
_cell.length_c   1.000
_cell.angle_alpha   90.00
_cell.angle_beta   90.00
_cell.angle_gamma   90.00
#
_symmetry.space_group_name_H-M   'P 1'
#
loop_
_entity.id
_entity.type
_entity.pdbx_description
1 polymer ?
#
loop_
_entity_poly.entity_id
_entity_poly.type
_entity_poly.pdbx_seq_one_letter_code
_entity_poly.pdbx_strand_id
1 'polypeptide(L)' 'MKALISVYKKEGVDELAKALEDLGYEIISTGGTARFLKEKGIKKVSAITE' A
#
# COMPACT_ATOMS: atom_id res chain seq x y z
N MET A 1 11.38 -5.67 -4.91
CA MET A 1 11.66 -4.66 -3.86
C MET A 1 10.38 -4.43 -3.05
N LYS A 2 10.46 -3.94 -1.81
CA LYS A 2 9.29 -3.74 -0.92
C LYS A 2 9.20 -2.27 -0.48
N ALA A 3 8.00 -1.73 -0.33
CA ALA A 3 7.75 -0.36 0.14
C ALA A 3 6.73 -0.35 1.29
N LEU A 4 7.08 0.25 2.43
CA LEU A 4 6.18 0.38 3.59
C LEU A 4 5.35 1.66 3.47
N ILE A 5 4.02 1.54 3.49
CA ILE A 5 3.09 2.69 3.52
C ILE A 5 2.26 2.62 4.80
N SER A 6 2.44 3.60 5.69
CA SER A 6 1.68 3.74 6.93
C SER A 6 1.39 5.21 7.20
N VAL A 7 0.17 5.65 6.91
CA VAL A 7 -0.21 7.07 6.93
C VAL A 7 -1.59 7.26 7.51
N TYR A 8 -1.78 8.37 8.23
CA TYR A 8 -3.08 8.73 8.77
C TYR A 8 -3.99 9.35 7.70
N LYS A 9 -3.50 10.41 7.03
CA LYS A 9 -4.18 11.09 5.92
C LYS A 9 -3.90 10.37 4.61
N LYS A 10 -4.94 10.07 3.84
CA LYS A 10 -4.90 9.11 2.71
C LYS A 10 -5.08 9.75 1.34
N GLU A 11 -5.17 11.07 1.28
CA GLU A 11 -5.24 11.81 0.02
C GLU A 11 -3.99 11.56 -0.83
N GLY A 12 -4.18 11.09 -2.07
CA GLY A 12 -3.11 10.80 -3.04
C GLY A 12 -2.30 9.52 -2.78
N VAL A 13 -2.59 8.79 -1.70
CA VAL A 13 -1.79 7.61 -1.30
C VAL A 13 -2.06 6.42 -2.22
N ASP A 14 -3.26 6.33 -2.78
CA ASP A 14 -3.62 5.32 -3.77
C ASP A 14 -2.88 5.52 -5.10
N GLU A 15 -2.70 6.76 -5.55
CA GLU A 15 -1.90 7.08 -6.75
C GLU A 15 -0.43 6.68 -6.56
N LEU A 16 0.15 7.04 -5.41
CA LEU A 16 1.51 6.64 -5.04
C LEU A 16 1.66 5.11 -5.00
N ALA A 17 0.75 4.42 -4.31
CA ALA A 17 0.80 2.97 -4.18
C ALA A 17 0.67 2.27 -5.53
N LYS A 18 -0.14 2.82 -6.45
CA LYS A 18 -0.30 2.29 -7.79
C LYS A 18 0.96 2.47 -8.64
N ALA A 19 1.57 3.66 -8.60
CA ALA A 19 2.84 3.90 -9.28
C ALA A 19 3.95 2.96 -8.78
N LEU A 20 4.02 2.70 -7.46
CA LEU A 20 4.96 1.75 -6.88
C LEU A 20 4.67 0.30 -7.34
N GLU A 21 3.40 -0.11 -7.38
CA GLU A 21 3.00 -1.43 -7.88
C GLU A 21 3.40 -1.63 -9.37
N ASP A 22 3.18 -0.60 -10.20
CA ASP A 22 3.54 -0.58 -11.62
C ASP A 22 5.07 -0.66 -11.82
N LEU A 23 5.85 -0.08 -10.91
CA LEU A 23 7.31 -0.22 -10.85
C LEU A 23 7.78 -1.57 -10.28
N GLY A 24 6.85 -2.48 -9.93
CA GLY A 24 7.16 -3.82 -9.45
C GLY A 24 7.43 -3.92 -7.95
N TYR A 25 7.09 -2.90 -7.16
CA TYR A 25 7.17 -2.97 -5.71
C TYR A 25 6.02 -3.80 -5.13
N GLU A 26 6.33 -4.48 -4.03
CA GLU A 26 5.33 -5.01 -3.12
C GLU A 26 5.05 -3.98 -2.02
N ILE A 27 3.79 -3.63 -1.83
CA ILE A 27 3.37 -2.69 -0.80
C ILE A 27 3.19 -3.45 0.52
N ILE A 28 3.79 -2.91 1.57
CA ILE A 28 3.65 -3.43 2.92
C ILE A 28 2.87 -2.39 3.72
N SER A 29 1.76 -2.83 4.31
CA SER A 29 0.89 -1.95 5.07
C SER A 29 0.02 -2.78 6.01
N THR A 30 -0.36 -2.18 7.14
CA THR A 30 -1.28 -2.78 8.12
C THR A 30 -2.40 -1.80 8.47
N GLY A 31 -3.42 -2.29 9.19
CA GLY A 31 -4.51 -1.48 9.71
C GLY A 31 -5.31 -0.74 8.63
N GLY A 32 -5.70 0.50 8.94
CA GLY A 32 -6.57 1.31 8.08
C GLY A 32 -5.95 1.70 6.74
N THR A 33 -4.63 1.81 6.65
CA THR A 33 -3.92 2.10 5.39
C THR A 33 -4.00 0.91 4.45
N ALA A 34 -3.75 -0.30 4.96
CA ALA A 34 -3.85 -1.53 4.17
C ALA A 34 -5.27 -1.74 3.62
N ARG A 35 -6.29 -1.49 4.45
CA ARG A 35 -7.69 -1.59 4.03
C ARG A 35 -8.02 -0.60 2.91
N PHE A 36 -7.65 0.66 3.08
CA PHE A 36 -7.86 1.71 2.08
C PHE A 36 -7.21 1.35 0.73
N LEU A 37 -5.96 0.88 0.74
CA LEU A 37 -5.24 0.51 -0.49
C LEU A 37 -5.87 -0.69 -1.20
N LYS A 38 -6.34 -1.70 -0.44
CA LYS A 38 -7.04 -2.86 -1.00
C LYS A 38 -8.38 -2.47 -1.64
N GLU A 39 -9.14 -1.58 -0.99
CA GLU A 39 -10.40 -1.06 -1.53
C GLU A 39 -10.20 -0.27 -2.84
N LYS A 40 -9.01 0.30 -3.05
CA LYS A 40 -8.60 0.98 -4.29
C LYS A 40 -8.01 0.04 -5.36
N GLY A 41 -7.96 -1.26 -5.09
CA GLY A 41 -7.52 -2.28 -6.05
C GLY A 41 -6.01 -2.49 -6.13
N ILE A 42 -5.23 -2.01 -5.15
CA ILE A 42 -3.80 -2.35 -5.05
C ILE A 42 -3.68 -3.81 -4.65
N LYS A 43 -3.07 -4.63 -5.50
CA LYS A 43 -3.09 -6.10 -5.39
C LYS A 43 -2.02 -6.61 -4.45
N LYS A 44 -0.84 -5.98 -4.46
CA LYS A 44 0.34 -6.44 -3.72
C LYS A 44 0.44 -5.79 -2.33
N VAL A 45 -0.58 -5.90 -1.50
CA VAL A 45 -0.57 -5.39 -0.11
C VAL A 45 -0.41 -6.53 0.89
N SER A 46 0.77 -6.63 1.51
CA SER A 46 1.09 -7.62 2.54
C SER A 46 1.34 -6.97 3.91
N ALA A 47 1.24 -7.76 4.98
CA ALA A 47 1.63 -7.37 6.33
C ALA A 47 2.90 -8.15 6.70
N ILE A 48 3.84 -7.48 7.39
CA ILE A 48 4.93 -8.17 8.08
C ILE A 48 4.55 -8.24 9.55
N THR A 49 4.37 -9.46 10.05
CA THR A 49 4.25 -9.79 11.47
C THR A 49 5.24 -10.91 11.74
N GLU A 50 6.03 -10.78 12.81
CA GLU A 50 6.88 -11.87 13.32
C GLU A 50 6.04 -12.98 13.97
#